data_AF-A0A3M7SG91-F1
#
_entry.id   AF-A0A3M7SG91-F1
#
_cell.length_a   1.000
_cell.length_b   1.000
_cell.length_c   1.000
_cell.angle_alpha   90.00
_cell.angle_beta   90.00
_cell.angle_gamma   90.00
#
_symmetry.space_group_name_H-M   'P 1'
#
loop_
_entity.id
_entity.type
_entity.pdbx_description
1 polymer ?
#
loop_
_entity_poly.entity_id
_entity_poly.type
_entity_poly.pdbx_seq_one_letter_code
_entity_poly.pdbx_strand_id
1 'polypeptide(L)'
;MASPDLIIKAVNETTNNKDLSRYDENVCSDIQRKLDSKLKEQELSIPEKALFARNNFAVMNKWEQIFPSGITECLREYFRSRALWAPKFDPRFPNINQAKNCFVNYVDYHRCIKLKGEDYKDCDYFKQVATSMCPNQWLEKFDEQIQDDAFPVDF
;
A
#
# COMPACT_ATOMS: atom_id res chain seq x y z
N MET A 1 4.44 8.38 -7.29
CA MET A 1 3.43 7.39 -7.71
C MET A 1 4.01 6.52 -8.83
N ALA A 2 3.84 5.20 -8.77
CA ALA A 2 4.32 4.28 -9.82
C ALA A 2 3.54 4.47 -11.14
N SER A 3 4.27 4.50 -12.27
CA SER A 3 3.67 4.58 -13.60
C SER A 3 3.11 3.22 -14.05
N PRO A 4 1.96 3.17 -14.74
CA PRO A 4 1.48 2.01 -15.48
C PRO A 4 2.51 1.37 -16.42
N ASP A 5 3.50 2.15 -16.91
CA ASP A 5 4.56 1.66 -17.80
C ASP A 5 5.39 0.54 -17.20
N LEU A 6 5.51 0.47 -15.86
CA LEU A 6 6.18 -0.60 -15.16
C LEU A 6 5.54 -1.97 -15.45
N ILE A 7 4.21 -1.97 -15.66
CA ILE A 7 3.42 -3.17 -15.95
C ILE A 7 3.74 -3.67 -17.35
N ILE A 8 3.70 -2.77 -18.34
CA ILE A 8 4.04 -3.07 -19.72
C ILE A 8 5.48 -3.60 -19.81
N LYS A 9 6.42 -2.95 -19.13
CA LYS A 9 7.82 -3.38 -19.09
C LYS A 9 7.98 -4.76 -18.46
N ALA A 10 7.33 -5.02 -17.32
CA ALA A 10 7.41 -6.32 -16.64
C ALA A 10 6.80 -7.46 -17.48
N VAL A 11 5.68 -7.20 -18.15
CA VAL A 11 5.04 -8.18 -19.04
C VAL A 11 5.93 -8.49 -20.24
N ASN A 12 6.40 -7.46 -20.97
CA ASN A 12 7.21 -7.64 -22.18
C ASN A 12 8.54 -8.37 -21.90
N GLU A 13 9.19 -8.07 -20.79
CA GLU A 13 10.42 -8.75 -20.36
C GLU A 13 10.21 -10.25 -20.04
N THR A 14 8.97 -10.70 -19.85
CA THR A 14 8.66 -12.08 -19.44
C THR A 14 8.10 -12.90 -20.59
N THR A 15 7.25 -12.29 -21.42
CA THR A 15 6.47 -13.01 -22.43
C THR A 15 7.18 -13.10 -23.78
N ASN A 16 8.21 -12.29 -24.06
CA ASN A 16 8.91 -12.25 -25.35
C ASN A 16 7.95 -12.26 -26.56
N ASN A 17 6.82 -11.53 -26.47
CA ASN A 17 5.76 -11.46 -27.48
C ASN A 17 5.01 -12.78 -27.76
N LYS A 18 5.05 -13.77 -26.85
CA LYS A 18 4.18 -14.95 -26.95
C LYS A 18 2.72 -14.56 -26.68
N ASP A 19 1.81 -15.04 -27.54
CA ASP A 19 0.37 -14.89 -27.35
C ASP A 19 -0.12 -15.81 -26.23
N LEU A 20 -0.24 -15.25 -25.02
CA LEU A 20 -0.76 -15.91 -23.82
C LEU A 20 -2.27 -15.66 -23.68
N SER A 21 -3.02 -16.15 -24.66
CA SER A 21 -4.49 -16.13 -24.62
C SER A 21 -5.06 -16.98 -23.47
N ARG A 22 -4.32 -17.99 -22.99
CA ARG A 22 -4.68 -18.82 -21.82
C ARG A 22 -3.82 -18.47 -20.61
N TYR A 23 -4.42 -18.54 -19.41
CA TYR A 23 -3.72 -18.40 -18.15
C TYR A 23 -2.63 -19.48 -17.98
N ASP A 24 -1.43 -19.05 -17.62
CA ASP A 24 -0.28 -19.89 -17.29
C ASP A 24 0.29 -19.44 -15.94
N GLU A 25 0.26 -20.34 -14.96
CA GLU A 25 0.65 -20.05 -13.57
C GLU A 25 2.14 -19.70 -13.44
N ASN A 26 3.02 -20.37 -14.22
CA ASN A 26 4.45 -20.11 -14.15
C ASN A 26 4.76 -18.71 -14.70
N VAL A 27 4.20 -18.40 -15.88
CA VAL A 27 4.35 -17.06 -16.48
C VAL A 27 3.75 -15.99 -15.59
N CYS A 28 2.59 -16.25 -14.98
CA CYS A 28 1.98 -15.31 -14.04
C CYS A 28 2.91 -15.06 -12.84
N SER A 29 3.39 -16.11 -12.18
CA SER A 29 4.31 -15.98 -11.04
C SER A 29 5.58 -15.17 -11.38
N ASP A 30 6.11 -15.31 -12.59
CA ASP A 30 7.25 -14.55 -13.07
C ASP A 30 6.92 -13.06 -13.28
N ILE A 31 5.76 -12.76 -13.89
CA ILE A 31 5.27 -11.38 -14.05
C ILE A 31 5.11 -10.73 -12.67
N GLN A 32 4.46 -11.43 -11.72
CA GLN A 32 4.23 -10.92 -10.38
C GLN A 32 5.55 -10.62 -9.66
N ARG A 33 6.53 -11.54 -9.74
CA ARG A 33 7.87 -11.36 -9.15
C ARG A 33 8.61 -10.17 -9.75
N LYS A 34 8.56 -9.98 -11.07
CA LYS A 34 9.19 -8.83 -11.73
C LYS A 34 8.52 -7.52 -11.37
N LEU A 35 7.18 -7.50 -11.32
CA LEU A 35 6.42 -6.34 -10.86
C LEU A 35 6.79 -5.95 -9.43
N ASP A 36 6.84 -6.91 -8.51
CA ASP A 36 7.25 -6.65 -7.12
C ASP A 36 8.68 -6.10 -7.04
N SER A 37 9.62 -6.66 -7.81
CA SER A 37 11.00 -6.15 -7.87
C SER A 37 11.03 -4.69 -8.32
N LYS A 38 10.34 -4.36 -9.42
CA LYS A 38 10.27 -2.99 -9.93
C LYS A 38 9.58 -2.03 -8.96
N LEU A 39 8.51 -2.47 -8.29
CA LEU A 39 7.84 -1.67 -7.27
C LEU A 39 8.71 -1.47 -6.03
N LYS A 40 9.61 -2.40 -5.71
CA LYS A 40 10.61 -2.23 -4.64
C LYS A 40 11.65 -1.18 -4.99
N GLU A 41 12.09 -1.12 -6.25
CA GLU A 41 13.04 -0.11 -6.77
C GLU A 41 12.48 1.32 -6.73
N GLN A 42 11.16 1.49 -6.77
CA GLN A 42 10.53 2.82 -6.75
C GLN A 42 10.51 3.49 -5.36
N GLU A 43 11.07 2.85 -4.32
CA GLU A 43 11.08 3.35 -2.93
C GLU A 43 9.71 3.85 -2.45
N LEU A 44 8.64 3.20 -2.90
CA LEU A 44 7.28 3.57 -2.56
C LEU A 44 6.92 3.07 -1.16
N SER A 45 6.22 3.91 -0.40
CA SER A 45 5.62 3.51 0.87
C SER A 45 4.55 2.44 0.63
N ILE A 46 4.18 1.72 1.69
CA ILE A 46 3.21 0.62 1.59
C ILE A 46 1.84 1.11 1.03
N PRO A 47 1.30 2.28 1.40
CA PRO A 47 0.10 2.85 0.79
C PRO A 47 0.26 3.18 -0.65
N GLU A 48 1.41 3.72 -1.05
CA GLU A 48 1.62 4.08 -2.45
C GLU A 48 1.57 2.84 -3.33
N LYS A 49 2.08 1.70 -2.82
CA LYS A 49 1.95 0.39 -3.49
C LYS A 49 0.49 -0.09 -3.52
N ALA A 50 -0.23 0.02 -2.41
CA ALA A 50 -1.65 -0.36 -2.36
C ALA A 50 -2.54 0.53 -3.23
N LEU A 51 -2.27 1.83 -3.27
CA LEU A 51 -2.95 2.82 -4.10
C LEU A 51 -2.65 2.58 -5.57
N PHE A 52 -1.40 2.28 -5.93
CA PHE A 52 -1.04 1.85 -7.28
C PHE A 52 -1.84 0.61 -7.70
N ALA A 53 -1.93 -0.40 -6.82
CA ALA A 53 -2.72 -1.59 -7.10
C ALA A 53 -4.22 -1.30 -7.21
N ARG A 54 -4.79 -0.48 -6.32
CA ARG A 54 -6.19 -0.01 -6.39
C ARG A 54 -6.51 0.70 -7.69
N ASN A 55 -5.65 1.65 -8.09
CA ASN A 55 -5.86 2.45 -9.29
C ASN A 55 -5.81 1.57 -10.55
N ASN A 56 -4.86 0.64 -10.63
CA ASN A 56 -4.78 -0.30 -11.75
C ASN A 56 -5.95 -1.30 -11.75
N PHE A 57 -6.36 -1.77 -10.57
CA PHE A 57 -7.53 -2.63 -10.43
C PHE A 57 -8.82 -1.92 -10.89
N ALA A 58 -8.96 -0.61 -10.63
CA ALA A 58 -10.12 0.16 -11.06
C ALA A 58 -10.20 0.35 -12.59
N VAL A 59 -9.08 0.27 -13.31
CA VAL A 59 -9.02 0.42 -14.77
C VAL A 59 -8.70 -0.88 -15.52
N MET A 60 -8.96 -2.05 -14.91
CA MET A 60 -8.67 -3.35 -15.53
C MET A 60 -9.29 -3.56 -16.91
N ASN A 61 -10.46 -2.98 -17.19
CA ASN A 61 -11.10 -3.06 -18.50
C ASN A 61 -10.25 -2.42 -19.62
N LYS A 62 -9.39 -1.45 -19.30
CA LYS A 62 -8.45 -0.87 -20.28
C LYS A 62 -7.29 -1.82 -20.58
N TRP A 63 -6.85 -2.59 -19.57
CA TRP A 63 -5.78 -3.57 -19.72
C TRP A 63 -6.20 -4.75 -20.60
N GLU A 64 -7.49 -5.11 -20.62
CA GLU A 64 -8.05 -6.11 -21.53
C GLU A 64 -7.88 -5.77 -23.01
N GLN A 65 -7.74 -4.48 -23.35
CA GLN A 65 -7.51 -4.03 -24.73
C GLN A 65 -6.03 -4.06 -25.12
N ILE A 66 -5.13 -4.14 -24.14
CA ILE A 66 -3.67 -4.04 -24.34
C ILE A 66 -3.01 -5.43 -24.26
N PHE A 67 -3.47 -6.27 -23.34
CA PHE A 67 -2.88 -7.56 -23.07
C PHE A 67 -3.81 -8.73 -23.43
N PRO A 68 -3.26 -9.88 -23.86
CA PRO A 68 -3.99 -11.13 -23.97
C PRO A 68 -4.77 -11.51 -22.70
N SER A 69 -5.83 -12.31 -22.86
CA SER A 69 -6.73 -12.68 -21.78
C SER A 69 -6.04 -13.37 -20.59
N GLY A 70 -5.08 -14.26 -20.84
CA GLY A 70 -4.34 -14.95 -19.78
C GLY A 70 -3.48 -14.01 -18.93
N ILE A 71 -2.83 -13.02 -19.56
CA ILE A 71 -2.05 -11.99 -18.86
C ILE A 71 -2.98 -11.05 -18.09
N THR A 72 -4.10 -10.67 -18.70
CA THR A 72 -5.07 -9.79 -18.04
C THR A 72 -5.67 -10.43 -16.79
N GLU A 73 -5.96 -11.73 -16.83
CA GLU A 73 -6.41 -12.49 -15.66
C GLU A 73 -5.35 -12.49 -14.55
N CYS A 74 -4.09 -12.78 -14.88
CA CYS A 74 -2.98 -12.70 -13.94
C CYS A 74 -2.84 -11.31 -13.29
N LEU A 75 -2.88 -10.23 -14.09
CA LEU A 75 -2.79 -8.86 -13.59
C LEU A 75 -3.99 -8.50 -12.70
N ARG A 76 -5.20 -8.98 -13.06
CA ARG A 76 -6.41 -8.78 -12.27
C ARG A 76 -6.25 -9.37 -10.87
N GLU A 77 -5.75 -10.60 -10.78
CA GLU A 77 -5.48 -11.26 -9.50
C GLU A 77 -4.36 -10.58 -8.70
N TYR A 78 -3.28 -10.21 -9.38
CA TYR A 78 -2.15 -9.50 -8.77
C TYR A 78 -2.57 -8.17 -8.15
N PHE A 79 -3.30 -7.34 -8.88
CA PHE A 79 -3.75 -6.06 -8.36
C PHE A 79 -4.84 -6.20 -7.31
N ARG A 80 -5.75 -7.17 -7.45
CA ARG A 80 -6.77 -7.46 -6.43
C ARG A 80 -6.14 -7.81 -5.08
N SER A 81 -5.12 -8.67 -5.07
CA SER A 81 -4.43 -9.08 -3.84
C SER A 81 -3.63 -7.96 -3.17
N ARG A 82 -3.11 -7.00 -3.95
CA ARG A 82 -2.33 -5.86 -3.43
C ARG A 82 -3.14 -4.57 -3.23
N ALA A 83 -4.41 -4.52 -3.66
CA ALA A 83 -5.28 -3.35 -3.53
C ALA A 83 -5.79 -3.12 -2.10
N LEU A 84 -5.62 -4.08 -1.21
CA LEU A 84 -6.01 -3.98 0.19
C LEU A 84 -4.77 -3.87 1.06
N TRP A 85 -4.70 -2.78 1.83
CA TRP A 85 -3.75 -2.65 2.92
C TRP A 85 -4.52 -2.72 4.24
N ALA A 86 -3.97 -3.46 5.19
CA ALA A 86 -4.44 -3.53 6.55
C ALA A 86 -3.26 -3.60 7.51
N PRO A 87 -3.35 -3.00 8.71
CA PRO A 87 -2.33 -3.15 9.73
C PRO A 87 -2.20 -4.64 10.13
N LYS A 88 -0.97 -5.09 10.36
CA LYS A 88 -0.71 -6.46 10.82
C LYS A 88 -1.00 -6.58 12.32
N PHE A 89 -1.14 -7.82 12.80
CA PHE A 89 -1.23 -8.09 14.23
C PHE A 89 0.02 -7.56 14.95
N ASP A 90 -0.19 -6.72 15.97
CA ASP A 90 0.86 -6.19 16.83
C ASP A 90 0.86 -6.93 18.18
N PRO A 91 1.91 -7.71 18.50
CA PRO A 91 2.01 -8.43 19.75
C PRO A 91 2.00 -7.54 21.00
N ARG A 92 2.26 -6.24 20.88
CA ARG A 92 2.17 -5.26 21.99
C ARG A 92 0.71 -5.02 22.42
N PHE A 93 -0.24 -5.26 21.52
CA PHE A 93 -1.67 -5.04 21.72
C PHE A 93 -2.49 -6.30 21.40
N PRO A 94 -2.31 -7.41 22.13
CA PRO A 94 -2.94 -8.70 21.80
C PRO A 94 -4.42 -8.77 22.18
N ASN A 95 -4.90 -7.85 23.02
CA ASN A 95 -6.25 -7.86 23.56
C ASN A 95 -7.27 -7.27 22.58
N ILE A 96 -8.55 -7.61 22.75
CA ILE A 96 -9.65 -7.11 21.90
C ILE A 96 -9.73 -5.57 21.92
N ASN A 97 -9.41 -4.93 23.04
CA ASN A 97 -9.40 -3.47 23.13
C ASN A 97 -8.18 -2.88 22.41
N GLN A 98 -8.40 -2.34 21.21
CA GLN A 98 -7.39 -1.73 20.35
C GLN A 98 -7.24 -0.21 20.51
N ALA A 99 -7.91 0.40 21.50
CA ALA A 99 -7.81 1.85 21.74
C ALA A 99 -6.36 2.32 21.98
N LYS A 100 -5.57 1.53 22.72
CA LYS A 100 -4.14 1.81 22.94
C LYS A 100 -3.32 1.67 21.65
N ASN A 101 -3.65 0.73 20.78
CA ASN A 101 -2.97 0.53 19.51
C ASN A 101 -3.17 1.78 18.61
N CYS A 102 -4.41 2.24 18.50
CA CYS A 102 -4.75 3.50 17.84
C CYS A 102 -3.94 4.67 18.41
N PHE A 103 -4.03 4.92 19.72
CA PHE A 103 -3.39 6.08 20.35
C PHE A 103 -1.86 6.06 20.24
N VAL A 104 -1.22 4.92 20.48
CA VAL A 104 0.24 4.81 20.41
C VAL A 104 0.76 5.03 19.00
N ASN A 105 0.12 4.47 17.96
CA ASN A 105 0.56 4.72 16.58
C ASN A 105 0.35 6.17 16.16
N TYR A 106 -0.69 6.84 16.64
CA TYR A 106 -0.88 8.27 16.40
C TYR A 106 0.27 9.10 17.03
N VAL A 107 0.62 8.81 18.28
CA VAL A 107 1.75 9.47 18.96
C VAL A 107 3.08 9.15 18.26
N ASP A 108 3.32 7.89 17.90
CA ASP A 108 4.56 7.45 17.24
C ASP A 108 4.74 8.12 15.88
N TYR A 109 3.66 8.40 15.14
CA TYR A 109 3.71 9.18 13.90
C TYR A 109 4.29 10.58 14.15
N HIS A 110 3.71 11.34 15.09
CA HIS A 110 4.15 12.71 15.40
C HIS A 110 5.58 12.74 15.96
N ARG A 111 5.95 11.78 16.81
CA ARG A 111 7.34 11.59 17.28
C ARG A 111 8.31 11.33 16.13
N CYS A 112 7.92 10.44 15.20
CA CYS A 112 8.74 10.08 14.06
C CYS A 112 9.03 11.31 13.19
N ILE A 113 7.99 12.10 12.88
CA ILE A 113 8.13 13.34 12.10
C ILE A 113 9.02 14.36 12.82
N LYS A 114 8.86 14.55 14.14
CA LYS A 114 9.69 15.48 14.92
C LYS A 114 11.17 15.07 14.95
N LEU A 115 11.46 13.77 15.04
CA LEU A 115 12.83 13.25 15.14
C LEU A 115 13.54 13.06 13.80
N LYS A 116 12.80 12.68 12.75
CA LYS A 116 13.36 12.28 11.45
C LYS A 116 13.04 13.26 10.31
N GLY A 117 12.10 14.17 10.53
CA GLY A 117 11.59 15.09 9.51
C GLY A 117 10.43 14.50 8.71
N GLU A 118 9.72 15.37 7.99
CA GLU A 118 8.54 15.00 7.18
C GLU A 118 8.87 14.12 5.97
N ASP A 119 10.10 14.20 5.45
CA ASP A 119 10.54 13.45 4.27
C ASP A 119 10.81 11.96 4.55
N TYR A 120 10.80 11.54 5.82
CA TYR A 120 11.09 10.16 6.19
C TYR A 120 9.86 9.25 5.99
N LYS A 121 9.80 8.63 4.80
CA LYS A 121 8.68 7.78 4.33
C LYS A 121 8.27 6.66 5.28
N ASP A 122 9.17 6.16 6.13
CA ASP A 122 8.83 5.09 7.07
C ASP A 122 7.89 5.59 8.19
N CYS A 123 7.84 6.90 8.48
CA CYS A 123 6.86 7.47 9.41
C CYS A 123 5.42 7.27 8.94
N ASP A 124 5.19 7.17 7.61
CA ASP A 124 3.86 6.95 7.05
C ASP A 124 3.23 5.67 7.58
N TYR A 125 4.03 4.67 7.94
CA TYR A 125 3.51 3.42 8.50
C TYR A 125 2.62 3.69 9.72
N PHE A 126 3.13 4.47 10.69
CA PHE A 126 2.40 4.80 11.91
C PHE A 126 1.12 5.59 11.62
N LYS A 127 1.20 6.54 10.69
CA LYS A 127 0.04 7.32 10.22
C LYS A 127 -1.07 6.40 9.71
N GLN A 128 -0.74 5.43 8.87
CA GLN A 128 -1.76 4.54 8.29
C GLN A 128 -2.37 3.61 9.32
N VAL A 129 -1.55 3.08 10.24
CA VAL A 129 -2.03 2.22 11.32
C VAL A 129 -3.00 3.01 12.19
N ALA A 130 -2.65 4.25 12.55
CA ALA A 130 -3.54 5.16 13.27
C ALA A 130 -4.83 5.42 12.47
N THR A 131 -4.75 5.84 11.20
CA THR A 131 -5.93 6.11 10.37
C THR A 131 -6.84 4.89 10.18
N SER A 132 -6.29 3.68 10.16
CA SER A 132 -7.09 2.46 9.95
C SER A 132 -7.68 1.88 11.24
N MET A 133 -7.03 2.11 12.38
CA MET A 133 -7.46 1.58 13.68
C MET A 133 -8.29 2.57 14.49
N CYS A 134 -8.04 3.87 14.33
CA CYS A 134 -8.72 4.93 15.07
C CYS A 134 -10.05 5.29 14.40
N PRO A 135 -11.11 5.54 15.19
CA PRO A 135 -12.27 6.28 14.70
C PRO A 135 -11.85 7.68 14.22
N ASN A 136 -12.38 8.15 13.09
CA ASN A 136 -12.06 9.49 12.55
C ASN A 136 -12.27 10.61 13.58
N GLN A 137 -13.35 10.53 14.37
CA GLN A 137 -13.65 11.50 15.43
C GLN A 137 -12.54 11.59 16.49
N TRP A 138 -11.80 10.51 16.74
CA TRP A 138 -10.68 10.56 17.69
C TRP A 138 -9.49 11.28 17.09
N LEU A 139 -9.18 11.01 15.82
CA LEU A 139 -8.09 11.68 15.11
C LEU A 139 -8.33 13.19 15.02
N GLU A 140 -9.53 13.60 14.61
CA GLU A 140 -9.93 15.02 14.56
C GLU A 140 -9.73 15.71 15.92
N LYS A 141 -10.20 15.07 17.01
CA LYS A 141 -10.01 15.61 18.36
C LYS A 141 -8.54 15.66 18.80
N PHE A 142 -7.74 14.67 18.42
CA PHE A 142 -6.31 14.69 18.74
C PHE A 142 -5.59 15.80 17.95
N ASP A 143 -5.95 15.99 16.68
CA ASP A 143 -5.41 17.07 15.85
C ASP A 143 -5.80 18.45 16.44
N GLU A 144 -7.05 18.65 16.86
CA GLU A 144 -7.51 19.85 17.57
C GLU A 144 -6.70 20.10 18.86
N GLN A 145 -6.53 19.07 19.70
CA GLN A 145 -5.75 19.18 20.93
C GLN A 145 -4.28 19.53 20.71
N ILE A 146 -3.68 19.06 19.60
CA ILE A 146 -2.31 19.46 19.24
C ILE A 146 -2.27 20.92 18.80
N GLN A 147 -3.24 21.38 18.01
CA GLN A 147 -3.33 22.78 17.57
C GLN A 147 -3.53 23.74 18.76
N ASP A 148 -4.29 23.31 19.77
CA ASP A 148 -4.56 24.07 20.99
C ASP A 148 -3.46 23.94 22.06
N ASP A 149 -2.36 23.23 21.78
CA ASP A 149 -1.27 22.94 22.74
C ASP A 149 -1.78 22.29 24.05
N ALA A 150 -2.86 21.52 23.95
CA ALA A 150 -3.56 20.87 25.05
C ALA A 150 -3.43 19.34 25.04
N PHE A 151 -2.64 18.78 24.09
CA PHE A 151 -2.47 17.35 23.95
C PHE A 151 -1.67 16.76 25.15
N PRO A 152 -2.11 15.66 25.76
CA PRO A 152 -1.57 15.19 27.05
C PRO A 152 -0.19 14.50 26.96
N VAL A 153 0.42 14.43 25.77
CA VAL A 153 1.67 13.69 25.52
C VAL A 153 2.64 14.58 24.75
N ASP A 154 3.90 14.58 25.17
CA ASP A 154 4.99 15.24 24.44
C ASP A 154 5.54 14.35 23.32
N PHE A 155 5.94 15.01 22.23
CA PHE A 155 6.47 14.42 21.00
C PHE A 155 7.99 14.45 20.95
#